data_AF-A0A1Q5M6T3-F1
#
_entry.id   AF-A0A1Q5M6T3-F1
#
_cell.length_a   1.000
_cell.length_b   1.000
_cell.length_c   1.000
_cell.angle_alpha   90.00
_cell.angle_beta   90.00
_cell.angle_gamma   90.00
#
_symmetry.space_group_name_H-M   'P 1'
#
loop_
_entity.id
_entity.type
_entity.pdbx_description
1 polymer ?
#
loop_
_entity_poly.entity_id
_entity_poly.type
_entity_poly.pdbx_seq_one_letter_code
_entity_poly.pdbx_strand_id
1 'polypeptide(L)'
;MPSHLSADRPAPQPPERDAVDALINRTRRLRGDVDAVRRDAVAVDEDDPQLRWQRALCDLAVHHLDDLGAHLGQLREGLPPEAAEQLAAELSLGTGPVPLSEERAGSLIGRVGSAEWDLLTDKVSWSEELLQIFGRTAEAGPLSLDDLPTVLFPEDQPLLTALVTDCLVDGKPIDGEFRIHRPDGETRTLHMMGEPVLDTDGCTASMWAVLRDVSELRRSQQTVRRTHDSLRRQQHIDRTERRIAVELQEAVLPPWRGSLRLPDQGPGVLDIAAHYLPSGSGELIGGGWYDAMELPDGRTLLTVGDLTGHGIQATSAMAMILGALRGMAMAGIDPGALMGHLNQLLETSVQPALGSAVCCRFDPATRTLDWAQAGHPAPLLFRDGTGCPLPQPDGVLLGAASGVAYEQDEAALLPGDVLVLHTDGLARTDDGRGGLRQGTEAMLGLAPRFAVARTAQECVRAVAEEFGGASRLDDACVLIARIGA
;
A
#
# COMPACT_ATOMS: atom_id res chain seq x y z
N MET A 1 -4.03 19.85 51.90
CA MET A 1 -3.91 21.14 51.19
C MET A 1 -2.50 21.27 50.64
N PRO A 2 -2.35 21.85 49.45
CA PRO A 2 -1.62 21.21 48.36
C PRO A 2 -0.55 22.13 47.73
N SER A 3 0.23 21.58 46.80
CA SER A 3 0.87 22.28 45.68
C SER A 3 1.25 21.16 44.68
N HIS A 4 0.34 20.72 43.80
CA HIS A 4 0.01 21.30 42.49
C HIS A 4 1.24 21.82 41.74
N LEU A 5 1.70 21.05 40.75
CA LEU A 5 1.66 21.43 39.33
C LEU A 5 2.15 20.24 38.49
N SER A 6 1.22 19.33 38.22
CA SER A 6 1.16 18.71 36.90
C SER A 6 0.94 19.84 35.89
N ALA A 7 1.90 20.04 35.00
CA ALA A 7 1.62 20.47 33.64
C ALA A 7 2.11 19.29 32.79
N ASP A 8 1.22 18.34 32.47
CA ASP A 8 0.62 18.29 31.14
C ASP A 8 1.51 18.95 30.09
N ARG A 9 2.51 18.18 29.63
CA ARG A 9 3.04 18.36 28.28
C ARG A 9 1.96 17.81 27.37
N PRO A 10 1.22 18.64 26.60
CA PRO A 10 0.36 18.09 25.56
C PRO A 10 1.27 17.32 24.59
N ALA A 11 0.86 16.11 24.24
CA ALA A 11 1.42 15.38 23.11
C ALA A 11 1.44 16.32 21.89
N PRO A 12 2.50 16.31 21.05
CA PRO A 12 2.55 17.16 19.87
C PRO A 12 1.38 16.79 18.95
N GLN A 13 0.34 17.62 18.96
CA GLN A 13 -0.71 17.63 17.94
C GLN A 13 -0.07 18.04 16.60
N PRO A 14 -0.49 17.45 15.47
CA PRO A 14 0.27 17.47 14.23
C PRO A 14 0.24 18.87 13.59
N PRO A 15 1.39 19.55 13.41
CA PRO A 15 1.45 20.79 12.65
C PRO A 15 1.96 20.47 11.24
N GLU A 16 1.25 19.62 10.49
CA GLU A 16 1.77 19.20 9.18
C GLU A 16 1.10 19.90 8.00
N ARG A 17 -0.23 20.10 8.02
CA ARG A 17 -0.92 20.78 6.90
C ARG A 17 -0.96 22.30 7.03
N ASP A 18 -1.34 22.83 8.19
CA ASP A 18 -1.41 24.28 8.42
C ASP A 18 -0.04 24.97 8.33
N ALA A 19 1.03 24.28 8.75
CA ALA A 19 2.39 24.79 8.64
C ALA A 19 2.87 24.82 7.18
N VAL A 20 2.55 23.79 6.39
CA VAL A 20 2.86 23.75 4.95
C VAL A 20 2.05 24.80 4.20
N ASP A 21 0.76 24.98 4.50
CA ASP A 21 -0.06 26.03 3.89
C ASP A 21 0.41 27.44 4.25
N ALA A 22 0.88 27.66 5.49
CA ALA A 22 1.51 28.90 5.89
C ALA A 22 2.83 29.16 5.13
N LEU A 23 3.63 28.12 4.90
CA LEU A 23 4.85 28.20 4.10
C LEU A 23 4.53 28.50 2.63
N ILE A 24 3.53 27.84 2.02
CA ILE A 24 3.10 28.11 0.64
C ILE A 24 2.68 29.58 0.50
N ASN A 25 1.89 30.10 1.45
CA ASN A 25 1.46 31.48 1.43
C ASN A 25 2.63 32.47 1.62
N ARG A 26 3.61 32.12 2.45
CA ARG A 26 4.82 32.93 2.66
C ARG A 26 5.71 32.96 1.43
N THR A 27 5.87 31.82 0.75
CA THR A 27 6.60 31.70 -0.52
C THR A 27 5.93 32.53 -1.61
N ARG A 28 4.58 32.48 -1.72
CA ARG A 28 3.82 33.34 -2.65
C ARG A 28 3.98 34.83 -2.36
N ARG A 29 3.99 35.23 -1.08
CA ARG A 29 4.22 36.63 -0.69
C ARG A 29 5.64 37.09 -1.03
N LEU A 30 6.65 36.30 -0.66
CA LEU A 30 8.05 36.57 -1.01
C LEU A 30 8.23 36.68 -2.52
N ARG A 31 7.56 35.83 -3.31
CA ARG A 31 7.58 35.91 -4.77
C ARG A 31 7.05 37.26 -5.25
N GLY A 32 5.89 37.67 -4.73
CA GLY A 32 5.30 38.97 -5.06
C GLY A 32 6.18 40.16 -4.67
N ASP A 33 6.90 40.07 -3.54
CA ASP A 33 7.83 41.09 -3.06
C ASP A 33 9.08 41.17 -3.98
N VAL A 34 9.64 40.02 -4.37
CA VAL A 34 10.77 39.95 -5.31
C VAL A 34 10.35 40.42 -6.71
N ASP A 35 9.15 40.06 -7.18
CA ASP A 35 8.57 40.55 -8.44
C ASP A 35 8.37 42.08 -8.43
N ALA A 36 8.16 42.69 -7.26
CA ALA A 36 8.08 44.15 -7.12
C ALA A 36 9.45 44.81 -7.21
N VAL A 37 10.47 44.25 -6.53
CA VAL A 37 11.87 44.69 -6.66
C VAL A 37 12.37 44.56 -8.10
N ARG A 38 11.99 43.47 -8.79
CA ARG A 38 12.27 43.28 -10.21
C ARG A 38 11.68 44.40 -11.07
N ARG A 39 10.43 44.80 -10.81
CA ARG A 39 9.73 45.84 -11.57
C ARG A 39 10.33 47.24 -11.37
N ASP A 40 10.80 47.55 -10.16
CA ASP A 40 11.44 48.83 -9.87
C ASP A 40 12.84 48.94 -10.52
N ALA A 41 13.55 47.82 -10.69
CA ALA A 41 14.83 47.77 -11.41
C ALA A 41 14.69 48.00 -12.94
N VAL A 42 13.49 47.90 -13.52
CA VAL A 42 13.22 48.14 -14.95
C VAL A 42 13.06 49.63 -15.27
N ALA A 43 12.88 50.48 -14.25
CA ALA A 43 12.46 51.88 -14.44
C ALA A 43 13.61 52.89 -14.61
N VAL A 44 14.88 52.44 -14.59
CA VAL A 44 16.07 53.30 -14.68
C VAL A 44 17.10 52.66 -15.63
N ASP A 45 17.68 53.52 -16.49
CA ASP A 45 18.74 53.33 -17.50
C ASP A 45 19.32 51.91 -17.72
N GLU A 46 19.21 51.39 -18.96
CA GLU A 46 19.56 50.00 -19.36
C GLU A 46 21.08 49.68 -19.36
N ASP A 47 21.94 50.69 -19.18
CA ASP A 47 23.40 50.57 -19.30
C ASP A 47 24.15 50.27 -17.98
N ASP A 48 23.47 50.19 -16.82
CA ASP A 48 24.14 49.96 -15.53
C ASP A 48 24.34 48.45 -15.22
N PRO A 49 25.59 47.93 -15.18
CA PRO A 49 25.88 46.53 -14.85
C PRO A 49 25.40 46.12 -13.46
N GLN A 50 25.27 47.05 -12.51
CA GLN A 50 24.82 46.76 -11.15
C GLN A 50 23.30 46.50 -11.08
N LEU A 51 22.51 47.21 -11.89
CA LEU A 51 21.06 47.01 -12.02
C LEU A 51 20.73 45.69 -12.73
N ARG A 52 21.52 45.29 -13.72
CA ARG A 52 21.37 43.99 -14.42
C ARG A 52 21.71 42.80 -13.52
N TRP A 53 22.78 42.90 -12.73
CA TRP A 53 23.11 41.91 -11.69
C TRP A 53 21.95 41.73 -10.70
N GLN A 54 21.35 42.85 -10.27
CA GLN A 54 20.21 42.82 -9.37
C GLN A 54 18.97 42.18 -10.02
N ARG A 55 18.73 42.41 -11.32
CA ARG A 55 17.60 41.84 -12.06
C ARG A 55 17.72 40.32 -12.22
N ALA A 56 18.86 39.81 -12.65
CA ALA A 56 19.08 38.38 -12.78
C ALA A 56 19.03 37.64 -11.45
N LEU A 57 19.52 38.26 -10.36
CA LEU A 57 19.31 37.73 -9.01
C LEU A 57 17.84 37.71 -8.60
N CYS A 58 17.05 38.70 -9.02
CA CYS A 58 15.61 38.69 -8.82
C CYS A 58 14.93 37.57 -9.62
N ASP A 59 15.30 37.36 -10.88
CA ASP A 59 14.73 36.29 -11.71
C ASP A 59 15.10 34.89 -11.20
N LEU A 60 16.35 34.69 -10.78
CA LEU A 60 16.80 33.49 -10.06
C LEU A 60 15.97 33.29 -8.78
N ALA A 61 15.76 34.35 -7.98
CA ALA A 61 14.97 34.27 -6.76
C ALA A 61 13.49 33.94 -7.04
N VAL A 62 12.88 34.50 -8.09
CA VAL A 62 11.51 34.18 -8.52
C VAL A 62 11.39 32.72 -8.94
N HIS A 63 12.32 32.22 -9.75
CA HIS A 63 12.34 30.82 -10.18
C HIS A 63 12.41 29.86 -8.98
N HIS A 64 13.24 30.17 -7.97
CA HIS A 64 13.31 29.37 -6.75
C HIS A 64 12.07 29.43 -5.88
N LEU A 65 11.40 30.57 -5.82
CA LEU A 65 10.14 30.68 -5.09
C LEU A 65 9.03 29.91 -5.81
N ASP A 66 9.10 29.80 -7.14
CA ASP A 66 8.20 28.96 -7.95
C ASP A 66 8.47 27.46 -7.75
N ASP A 67 9.73 27.03 -7.79
CA ASP A 67 10.13 25.65 -7.50
C ASP A 67 9.75 25.24 -6.07
N LEU A 68 10.05 26.11 -5.10
CA LEU A 68 9.73 25.87 -3.69
C LEU A 68 8.21 25.88 -3.48
N GLY A 69 7.46 26.71 -4.20
CA GLY A 69 6.00 26.69 -4.23
C GLY A 69 5.45 25.37 -4.77
N ALA A 70 6.03 24.84 -5.85
CA ALA A 70 5.66 23.55 -6.42
C ALA A 70 5.96 22.39 -5.45
N HIS A 71 7.13 22.40 -4.82
CA HIS A 71 7.54 21.37 -3.84
C HIS A 71 6.67 21.38 -2.57
N LEU A 72 6.37 22.55 -2.02
CA LEU A 72 5.45 22.66 -0.88
C LEU A 72 4.02 22.22 -1.25
N GLY A 73 3.61 22.45 -2.50
CA GLY A 73 2.36 21.91 -3.05
C GLY A 73 2.30 20.38 -3.01
N GLN A 74 3.39 19.71 -3.39
CA GLN A 74 3.51 18.24 -3.30
C GLN A 74 3.50 17.76 -1.84
N LEU A 75 4.15 18.50 -0.93
CA LEU A 75 4.19 18.21 0.52
C LEU A 75 2.79 18.31 1.17
N ARG A 76 1.98 19.28 0.72
CA ARG A 76 0.58 19.46 1.17
C ARG A 76 -0.33 18.31 0.72
N GLU A 77 -0.11 17.78 -0.47
CA GLU A 77 -0.85 16.62 -0.99
C GLU A 77 -0.54 15.35 -0.18
N GLY A 78 0.67 15.25 0.39
CA GLY A 78 1.07 14.23 1.38
C GLY A 78 1.38 12.84 0.78
N LEU A 79 2.11 12.01 1.53
CA LEU A 79 2.17 10.56 1.26
C LEU A 79 0.94 9.86 1.84
N PRO A 80 0.41 8.81 1.19
CA PRO A 80 -0.65 7.98 1.77
C PRO A 80 -0.19 7.39 3.12
N PRO A 81 -1.08 7.26 4.12
CA PRO A 81 -0.73 6.90 5.50
C PRO A 81 0.04 5.56 5.61
N GLU A 82 -0.25 4.60 4.74
CA GLU A 82 0.42 3.28 4.70
C GLU A 82 1.92 3.37 4.33
N ALA A 83 2.32 4.41 3.60
CA ALA A 83 3.71 4.63 3.21
C ALA A 83 4.55 5.30 4.30
N ALA A 84 3.90 6.03 5.21
CA ALA A 84 4.56 6.61 6.38
C ALA A 84 4.93 5.51 7.40
N GLU A 85 4.09 4.48 7.55
CA GLU A 85 4.35 3.33 8.42
C GLU A 85 5.51 2.46 7.93
N GLN A 86 5.64 2.24 6.62
CA GLN A 86 6.76 1.48 6.04
C GLN A 86 8.09 2.24 6.10
N LEU A 87 8.08 3.56 5.93
CA LEU A 87 9.28 4.39 6.09
C LEU A 87 9.77 4.40 7.55
N ALA A 88 8.85 4.37 8.52
CA ALA A 88 9.18 4.25 9.94
C ALA A 88 9.77 2.87 10.30
N ALA A 89 9.33 1.81 9.63
CA ALA A 89 9.88 0.45 9.77
C ALA A 89 11.30 0.34 9.17
N GLU A 90 11.55 0.95 7.99
CA GLU A 90 12.89 0.98 7.38
C GLU A 90 13.89 1.82 8.19
N LEU A 91 13.44 2.94 8.79
CA LEU A 91 14.27 3.76 9.67
C LEU A 91 14.58 3.07 11.01
N SER A 92 13.79 2.07 11.42
CA SER A 92 14.02 1.30 12.65
C SER A 92 15.07 0.19 12.51
N LEU A 93 15.39 -0.24 11.28
CA LEU A 93 16.38 -1.30 11.00
C LEU A 93 17.80 -0.77 10.68
N GLY A 94 17.99 0.55 10.65
CA GLY A 94 19.28 1.19 10.38
C GLY A 94 19.84 1.93 11.58
N THR A 95 20.38 1.23 12.59
CA THR A 95 21.07 1.89 13.71
C THR A 95 22.56 2.07 13.42
N GLY A 96 22.94 3.29 13.06
CA GLY A 96 24.29 3.81 13.16
C GLY A 96 24.21 5.33 13.19
N PRO A 97 24.66 6.02 14.26
CA PRO A 97 24.60 7.47 14.32
C PRO A 97 25.56 8.04 13.26
N VAL A 98 25.01 8.52 12.15
CA VAL A 98 25.74 9.45 11.31
C VAL A 98 25.87 10.73 12.14
N PRO A 99 27.09 11.18 12.49
CA PRO A 99 27.24 12.42 13.23
C PRO A 99 26.65 13.54 12.37
N LEU A 100 25.56 14.15 12.87
CA LEU A 100 25.07 15.43 12.40
C LEU A 100 26.11 16.47 12.80
N SER A 101 27.13 16.63 11.96
CA SER A 101 28.05 17.75 12.06
C SER A 101 27.29 19.03 11.75
N GLU A 102 27.05 19.83 12.80
CA GLU A 102 26.37 21.14 12.83
C GLU A 102 27.04 22.25 11.98
N GLU A 103 27.94 21.92 11.04
CA GLU A 103 28.73 22.90 10.29
C GLU A 103 28.45 22.88 8.78
N ARG A 104 27.19 22.97 8.32
CA ARG A 104 26.91 23.30 6.90
C ARG A 104 25.72 24.24 6.66
N ALA A 105 25.30 24.99 7.68
CA ALA A 105 24.62 26.28 7.47
C ALA A 105 25.60 27.39 7.01
N GLY A 106 26.69 26.99 6.35
CA GLY A 106 27.70 27.85 5.77
C GLY A 106 27.27 28.26 4.38
N SER A 107 26.66 29.44 4.31
CA SER A 107 26.59 30.30 3.12
C SER A 107 25.88 29.71 1.88
N LEU A 108 24.61 30.09 1.72
CA LEU A 108 23.90 30.05 0.43
C LEU A 108 24.65 30.79 -0.71
N ILE A 109 25.70 31.55 -0.39
CA ILE A 109 26.52 32.33 -1.33
C ILE A 109 27.56 31.44 -2.05
N GLY A 110 27.94 30.27 -1.52
CA GLY A 110 28.98 29.40 -2.13
C GLY A 110 28.51 28.47 -3.27
N ARG A 111 27.28 28.64 -3.77
CA ARG A 111 26.69 27.75 -4.82
C ARG A 111 26.31 28.49 -6.08
N VAL A 112 26.56 29.79 -6.15
CA VAL A 112 26.19 30.66 -7.26
C VAL A 112 27.43 31.43 -7.65
N GLY A 113 27.86 31.27 -8.90
CA GLY A 113 28.97 32.03 -9.46
C GLY A 113 28.49 32.87 -10.64
N SER A 114 29.07 34.04 -10.84
CA SER A 114 28.86 34.86 -12.04
C SER A 114 30.04 34.77 -13.00
N ALA A 115 29.75 34.95 -14.29
CA ALA A 115 30.70 35.12 -15.37
C ALA A 115 30.30 36.28 -16.27
N GLU A 116 31.28 37.00 -16.79
CA GLU A 116 31.13 37.97 -17.87
C GLU A 116 32.13 37.65 -18.98
N TRP A 117 31.65 37.65 -20.22
CA TRP A 117 32.47 37.57 -21.42
C TRP A 117 32.28 38.86 -22.21
N ASP A 118 33.31 39.70 -22.23
CA ASP A 118 33.36 40.91 -23.04
C ASP A 118 33.84 40.54 -24.45
N LEU A 119 32.94 40.70 -25.43
CA LEU A 119 33.17 40.29 -26.81
C LEU A 119 33.96 41.34 -27.61
N LEU A 120 34.04 42.57 -27.09
CA LEU A 120 34.80 43.67 -27.70
C LEU A 120 36.28 43.61 -27.30
N THR A 121 36.56 43.24 -26.05
CA THR A 121 37.92 43.17 -25.51
C THR A 121 38.48 41.75 -25.37
N ASP A 122 37.66 40.74 -25.68
CA ASP A 122 37.95 39.31 -25.50
C ASP A 122 38.37 38.97 -24.07
N LYS A 123 37.87 39.74 -23.10
CA LYS A 123 38.15 39.56 -21.68
C LYS A 123 37.07 38.71 -21.04
N VAL A 124 37.51 37.76 -20.22
CA VAL A 124 36.63 36.91 -19.43
C VAL A 124 36.84 37.19 -17.96
N SER A 125 35.76 37.43 -17.23
CA SER A 125 35.78 37.59 -15.79
C SER A 125 34.86 36.57 -15.12
N TRP A 126 35.40 35.76 -14.21
CA TRP A 126 34.63 34.80 -13.41
C TRP A 126 34.76 35.18 -11.94
N SER A 127 33.67 35.05 -11.19
CA SER A 127 33.68 35.10 -9.72
C SER A 127 34.53 33.96 -9.12
N GLU A 128 35.00 34.15 -7.90
CA GLU A 128 35.75 33.13 -7.16
C GLU A 128 34.90 31.88 -6.92
N GLU A 129 33.61 32.07 -6.67
CA GLU A 129 32.63 31.01 -6.49
C GLU A 129 32.47 30.17 -7.77
N LEU A 130 32.50 30.80 -8.95
CA LEU A 130 32.41 30.07 -10.22
C LEU A 130 33.65 29.22 -10.49
N LEU A 131 34.84 29.74 -10.17
CA LEU A 131 36.08 28.96 -10.24
C LEU A 131 36.00 27.72 -9.32
N GLN A 132 35.47 27.88 -8.10
CA GLN A 132 35.27 26.77 -7.17
C GLN A 132 34.25 25.74 -7.69
N ILE A 133 33.12 26.19 -8.25
CA ILE A 133 32.10 25.32 -8.86
C ILE A 133 32.71 24.45 -9.98
N PHE A 134 33.54 25.04 -10.84
CA PHE A 134 34.24 24.31 -11.90
C PHE A 134 35.49 23.55 -11.42
N GLY A 135 35.89 23.71 -10.16
CA GLY A 135 37.08 23.07 -9.58
C GLY A 135 38.39 23.60 -10.16
N ARG A 136 38.41 24.87 -10.58
CA ARG A 136 39.59 25.55 -11.12
C ARG A 136 40.25 26.41 -10.04
N THR A 137 41.58 26.52 -10.11
CA THR A 137 42.37 27.42 -9.26
C THR A 137 42.44 28.81 -9.91
N ALA A 138 42.73 29.85 -9.12
CA ALA A 138 42.95 31.21 -9.64
C ALA A 138 44.07 31.28 -10.70
N GLU A 139 45.04 30.35 -10.63
CA GLU A 139 46.13 30.24 -11.61
C GLU A 139 45.70 29.64 -12.95
N ALA A 140 44.66 28.78 -12.97
CA ALA A 140 44.10 28.21 -14.20
C ALA A 140 43.15 29.20 -14.92
N GLY A 141 42.69 30.24 -14.21
CA GLY A 141 41.88 31.33 -14.75
C GLY A 141 40.44 30.95 -15.11
N PRO A 142 39.67 31.87 -15.71
CA PRO A 142 38.34 31.59 -16.27
C PRO A 142 38.40 30.81 -17.60
N LEU A 143 37.28 30.25 -18.06
CA LEU A 143 37.16 29.65 -19.40
C LEU A 143 36.51 30.62 -20.38
N SER A 144 37.05 30.69 -21.59
CA SER A 144 36.40 31.38 -22.71
C SER A 144 35.12 30.65 -23.13
N LEU A 145 34.26 31.31 -23.93
CA LEU A 145 33.07 30.66 -24.48
C LEU A 145 33.42 29.49 -25.40
N ASP A 146 34.57 29.55 -26.07
CA ASP A 146 35.06 28.48 -26.94
C ASP A 146 35.61 27.29 -26.12
N ASP A 147 36.17 27.54 -24.94
CA ASP A 147 36.70 26.51 -24.05
C ASP A 147 35.62 25.90 -23.14
N LEU A 148 34.52 26.60 -22.88
CA LEU A 148 33.46 26.13 -21.98
C LEU A 148 32.87 24.76 -22.39
N PRO A 149 32.62 24.44 -23.68
CA PRO A 149 32.16 23.12 -24.10
C PRO A 149 33.11 21.96 -23.74
N THR A 150 34.40 22.23 -23.52
CA THR A 150 35.40 21.19 -23.24
C THR A 150 35.22 20.52 -21.87
N VAL A 151 34.54 21.19 -20.93
CA VAL A 151 34.27 20.67 -19.58
C VAL A 151 32.84 20.11 -19.44
N LEU A 152 32.02 20.20 -20.50
CA LEU A 152 30.68 19.63 -20.55
C LEU A 152 30.68 18.17 -21.02
N PHE A 153 29.63 17.46 -20.67
CA PHE A 153 29.31 16.16 -21.26
C PHE A 153 29.01 16.31 -22.76
N PRO A 154 29.43 15.37 -23.63
CA PRO A 154 29.17 15.44 -25.07
C PRO A 154 27.68 15.61 -25.43
N GLU A 155 26.78 15.06 -24.62
CA GLU A 155 25.33 15.18 -24.81
C GLU A 155 24.79 16.59 -24.53
N ASP A 156 25.46 17.35 -23.66
CA ASP A 156 25.01 18.67 -23.20
C ASP A 156 25.69 19.82 -23.98
N GLN A 157 26.73 19.53 -24.77
CA GLN A 157 27.43 20.52 -25.62
C GLN A 157 26.50 21.20 -26.65
N PRO A 158 25.66 20.47 -27.43
CA PRO A 158 24.78 21.12 -28.41
C PRO A 158 23.77 22.07 -27.77
N LEU A 159 23.30 21.75 -26.56
CA LEU A 159 22.38 22.60 -25.80
C LEU A 159 23.06 23.91 -25.40
N LEU A 160 24.26 23.85 -24.82
CA LEU A 160 25.01 25.05 -24.45
C LEU A 160 25.33 25.91 -25.68
N THR A 161 25.78 25.30 -26.77
CA THR A 161 26.09 26.03 -28.02
C THR A 161 24.85 26.75 -28.55
N ALA A 162 23.67 26.11 -28.53
CA ALA A 162 22.43 26.74 -28.95
C ALA A 162 22.06 27.93 -28.04
N LEU A 163 22.11 27.75 -26.71
CA LEU A 163 21.82 28.82 -25.75
C LEU A 163 22.74 30.03 -25.91
N VAL A 164 24.05 29.79 -26.07
CA VAL A 164 25.03 30.85 -26.29
C VAL A 164 24.81 31.53 -27.66
N THR A 165 24.55 30.75 -28.72
CA THR A 165 24.30 31.32 -30.05
C THR A 165 23.05 32.19 -30.08
N ASP A 166 21.95 31.71 -29.51
CA ASP A 166 20.69 32.47 -29.38
C ASP A 166 20.87 33.76 -28.57
N CYS A 167 21.73 33.73 -27.55
CA CYS A 167 22.05 34.92 -26.77
C CYS A 167 22.87 35.94 -27.57
N LEU A 168 23.94 35.48 -28.21
CA LEU A 168 24.86 36.36 -28.92
C LEU A 168 24.30 36.93 -30.22
N VAL A 169 23.55 36.12 -30.97
CA VAL A 169 23.04 36.47 -32.31
C VAL A 169 21.64 37.09 -32.23
N ASP A 170 20.74 36.49 -31.45
CA ASP A 170 19.33 36.90 -31.42
C ASP A 170 19.01 37.80 -30.21
N GLY A 171 20.00 38.08 -29.33
CA GLY A 171 19.80 38.90 -28.14
C GLY A 171 18.89 38.26 -27.08
N LYS A 172 18.72 36.92 -27.09
CA LYS A 172 17.81 36.22 -26.16
C LYS A 172 18.49 35.92 -24.82
N PRO A 173 17.75 35.96 -23.69
CA PRO A 173 18.29 35.51 -22.42
C PRO A 173 18.58 34.00 -22.45
N ILE A 174 19.64 33.60 -21.75
CA ILE A 174 20.00 32.21 -21.48
C ILE A 174 19.23 31.74 -20.26
N ASP A 175 18.59 30.58 -20.38
CA ASP A 175 18.06 29.80 -19.26
C ASP A 175 18.19 28.32 -19.61
N GLY A 176 19.08 27.60 -18.93
CA GLY A 176 19.28 26.18 -19.20
C GLY A 176 20.15 25.45 -18.19
N GLU A 177 19.96 24.13 -18.13
CA GLU A 177 20.76 23.24 -17.28
C GLU A 177 21.68 22.35 -18.09
N PHE A 178 22.91 22.16 -17.62
CA PHE A 178 23.89 21.26 -18.21
C PHE A 178 24.81 20.65 -17.14
N ARG A 179 25.45 19.53 -17.49
CA ARG A 179 26.38 18.85 -16.60
C ARG A 179 27.82 19.15 -16.98
N ILE A 180 28.65 19.30 -15.96
CA ILE A 180 30.10 19.50 -16.09
C ILE A 180 30.88 18.36 -15.45
N HIS A 181 32.02 18.05 -16.05
CA HIS A 181 33.07 17.21 -15.48
C HIS A 181 34.12 18.10 -14.83
N ARG A 182 34.32 17.95 -13.52
CA ARG A 182 35.39 18.66 -12.82
C ARG A 182 36.72 17.89 -12.94
N PRO A 183 37.88 18.59 -12.83
CA PRO A 183 39.19 17.95 -12.83
C PRO A 183 39.41 16.94 -11.70
N ASP A 184 38.65 17.04 -10.61
CA ASP A 184 38.66 16.11 -9.48
C ASP A 184 37.83 14.83 -9.72
N GLY A 185 37.20 14.71 -10.90
CA GLY A 185 36.36 13.56 -11.28
C GLY A 185 34.90 13.67 -10.81
N GLU A 186 34.52 14.71 -10.06
CA GLU A 186 33.14 14.95 -9.65
C GLU A 186 32.30 15.46 -10.84
N THR A 187 31.05 15.02 -10.92
CA THR A 187 30.05 15.59 -11.84
C THR A 187 29.15 16.56 -11.10
N ARG A 188 28.97 17.75 -11.69
CA ARG A 188 28.00 18.74 -11.21
C ARG A 188 26.98 19.09 -12.27
N THR A 189 25.75 19.37 -11.84
CA THR A 189 24.67 19.91 -12.67
C THR A 189 24.56 21.39 -12.37
N LEU A 190 24.70 22.22 -13.41
CA LEU A 190 24.63 23.66 -13.30
C LEU A 190 23.37 24.18 -13.98
N HIS A 191 22.74 25.17 -13.36
CA HIS A 191 21.69 25.98 -13.96
C HIS A 191 22.31 27.34 -14.32
N MET A 192 22.35 27.65 -15.62
CA MET A 192 22.89 28.88 -16.17
C MET A 192 21.74 29.81 -16.56
N MET A 193 21.79 31.04 -16.06
CA MET A 193 20.94 32.14 -16.50
C MET A 193 21.79 33.32 -16.92
N GLY A 194 21.52 33.94 -18.06
CA GLY A 194 22.33 35.05 -18.55
C GLY A 194 21.61 35.95 -19.52
N GLU A 195 22.16 37.13 -19.74
CA GLU A 195 21.61 38.12 -20.68
C GLU A 195 22.73 38.71 -21.55
N PRO A 196 22.42 39.07 -22.81
CA PRO A 196 23.32 39.82 -23.65
C PRO A 196 23.28 41.31 -23.26
N VAL A 197 24.44 41.94 -23.22
CA VAL A 197 24.62 43.38 -23.10
C VAL A 197 24.81 43.93 -24.51
N LEU A 198 23.92 44.82 -24.95
CA LEU A 198 23.99 45.40 -26.29
C LEU A 198 24.80 46.70 -26.29
N ASP A 199 25.50 46.99 -27.38
CA ASP A 199 26.11 48.29 -27.64
C ASP A 199 25.10 49.29 -28.25
N THR A 200 25.57 50.51 -28.51
CA THR A 200 24.78 51.60 -29.10
C THR A 200 24.24 51.30 -30.50
N ASP A 201 24.80 50.28 -31.19
CA ASP A 201 24.36 49.84 -32.52
C ASP A 201 23.40 48.64 -32.45
N GLY A 202 23.06 48.18 -31.24
CA GLY A 202 22.18 47.04 -31.01
C GLY A 202 22.86 45.68 -31.18
N CYS A 203 24.19 45.64 -31.28
CA CYS A 203 24.98 44.41 -31.34
C CYS A 203 25.38 43.96 -29.93
N THR A 204 25.53 42.65 -29.68
CA THR A 204 25.96 42.14 -28.38
C THR A 204 27.42 42.51 -28.08
N ALA A 205 27.64 43.38 -27.10
CA ALA A 205 28.93 43.87 -26.62
C ALA A 205 29.57 42.96 -25.57
N SER A 206 28.76 42.44 -24.63
CA SER A 206 29.19 41.45 -23.65
C SER A 206 28.06 40.48 -23.33
N MET A 207 28.38 39.35 -22.75
CA MET A 207 27.41 38.39 -22.23
C MET A 207 27.71 38.16 -20.77
N TRP A 208 26.70 38.32 -19.92
CA TRP A 208 26.81 38.05 -18.50
C TRP A 208 25.93 36.87 -18.10
N ALA A 209 26.42 35.99 -17.23
CA ALA A 209 25.67 34.84 -16.75
C ALA A 209 25.92 34.54 -15.26
N VAL A 210 24.90 33.98 -14.62
CA VAL A 210 24.93 33.32 -13.32
C VAL A 210 24.84 31.82 -13.53
N LEU A 211 25.72 31.08 -12.87
CA LEU A 211 25.70 29.63 -12.84
C LEU A 211 25.53 29.17 -11.40
N ARG A 212 24.49 28.37 -11.17
CA ARG A 212 24.20 27.77 -9.86
C ARG A 212 24.46 26.27 -9.89
N ASP A 213 25.12 25.75 -8.86
CA ASP A 213 25.19 24.31 -8.61
C ASP A 213 23.86 23.78 -8.06
N VAL A 214 23.16 22.99 -8.89
CA VAL A 214 21.88 22.33 -8.58
C VAL A 214 22.05 20.82 -8.37
N SER A 215 23.28 20.33 -8.23
CA SER A 215 23.57 18.89 -8.11
C SER A 215 22.85 18.24 -6.93
N GLU A 216 22.90 18.84 -5.74
CA GLU A 216 22.22 18.31 -4.56
C GLU A 216 20.70 18.32 -4.69
N LEU A 217 20.15 19.38 -5.32
CA LEU A 217 18.70 19.51 -5.56
C LEU A 217 18.22 18.40 -6.49
N ARG A 218 18.91 18.19 -7.61
CA ARG A 218 18.58 17.15 -8.59
C ARG A 218 18.75 15.74 -8.00
N ARG A 219 19.81 15.50 -7.21
CA ARG A 219 20.00 14.23 -6.48
C ARG A 219 18.85 13.96 -5.49
N SER A 220 18.41 14.97 -4.73
CA SER A 220 17.29 14.86 -3.79
C SER A 220 15.97 14.57 -4.51
N GLN A 221 15.64 15.34 -5.55
CA GLN A 221 14.44 15.14 -6.36
C GLN A 221 14.39 13.76 -7.01
N GLN A 222 15.53 13.26 -7.52
CA GLN A 222 15.60 11.95 -8.15
C GLN A 222 15.36 10.82 -7.15
N THR A 223 15.89 10.94 -5.92
CA THR A 223 15.63 9.97 -4.84
C THR A 223 14.15 9.97 -4.48
N VAL A 224 13.54 11.14 -4.24
CA VAL A 224 12.10 11.24 -3.92
C VAL A 224 11.24 10.63 -5.02
N ARG A 225 11.53 10.94 -6.29
CA ARG A 225 10.81 10.39 -7.43
C ARG A 225 10.93 8.88 -7.52
N ARG A 226 12.13 8.33 -7.32
CA ARG A 226 12.35 6.87 -7.32
C ARG A 226 11.58 6.17 -6.21
N THR A 227 11.61 6.71 -4.99
CA THR A 227 10.88 6.14 -3.85
C THR A 227 9.38 6.17 -4.09
N HIS A 228 8.85 7.31 -4.56
CA HIS A 228 7.44 7.47 -4.85
C HIS A 228 6.97 6.56 -6.02
N ASP A 229 7.77 6.43 -7.08
CA ASP A 229 7.45 5.53 -8.19
C ASP A 229 7.49 4.06 -7.76
N SER A 230 8.40 3.68 -6.86
CA SER A 230 8.47 2.33 -6.28
C SER A 230 7.22 2.02 -5.44
N LEU A 231 6.84 2.95 -4.55
CA LEU A 231 5.65 2.81 -3.73
C LEU A 231 4.38 2.66 -4.58
N ARG A 232 4.24 3.49 -5.63
CA ARG A 232 3.08 3.40 -6.55
C ARG A 232 3.02 2.05 -7.26
N ARG A 233 4.17 1.49 -7.65
CA ARG A 233 4.22 0.15 -8.26
C ARG A 233 3.80 -0.92 -7.25
N GLN A 234 4.31 -0.87 -6.02
CA GLN A 234 3.95 -1.83 -4.98
C GLN A 234 2.45 -1.79 -4.69
N GLN A 235 1.88 -0.61 -4.46
CA GLN A 235 0.44 -0.44 -4.23
C GLN A 235 -0.41 -0.93 -5.42
N HIS A 236 0.07 -0.77 -6.65
CA HIS A 236 -0.63 -1.27 -7.82
C HIS A 236 -0.62 -2.80 -7.90
N ILE A 237 0.51 -3.43 -7.55
CA ILE A 237 0.64 -4.89 -7.45
C ILE A 237 -0.29 -5.42 -6.37
N ASP A 238 -0.22 -4.89 -5.14
CA ASP A 238 -1.03 -5.34 -4.00
C ASP A 238 -2.54 -5.24 -4.29
N ARG A 239 -2.98 -4.13 -4.89
CA ARG A 239 -4.39 -3.95 -5.31
C ARG A 239 -4.81 -4.94 -6.39
N THR A 240 -3.93 -5.22 -7.33
CA THR A 240 -4.20 -6.18 -8.41
C THR A 240 -4.30 -7.59 -7.84
N GLU A 241 -3.39 -7.98 -6.96
CA GLU A 241 -3.42 -9.28 -6.29
C GLU A 241 -4.69 -9.45 -5.45
N ARG A 242 -5.06 -8.42 -4.69
CA ARG A 242 -6.30 -8.41 -3.92
C ARG A 242 -7.51 -8.61 -4.82
N ARG A 243 -7.61 -7.87 -5.93
CA ARG A 243 -8.73 -8.02 -6.87
C ARG A 243 -8.79 -9.45 -7.43
N ILE A 244 -7.67 -10.03 -7.83
CA ILE A 244 -7.63 -11.39 -8.37
C ILE A 244 -8.06 -12.41 -7.30
N ALA A 245 -7.61 -12.24 -6.06
CA ALA A 245 -8.03 -13.11 -4.95
C ALA A 245 -9.55 -13.04 -4.71
N VAL A 246 -10.14 -11.84 -4.71
CA VAL A 246 -11.61 -11.65 -4.60
C VAL A 246 -12.34 -12.37 -5.73
N GLU A 247 -11.91 -12.13 -6.98
CA GLU A 247 -12.56 -12.71 -8.16
C GLU A 247 -12.47 -14.25 -8.15
N LEU A 248 -11.34 -14.81 -7.73
CA LEU A 248 -11.18 -16.26 -7.57
C LEU A 248 -12.09 -16.81 -6.46
N GLN A 249 -12.17 -16.14 -5.32
CA GLN A 249 -13.03 -16.59 -4.21
C GLN A 249 -14.50 -16.59 -4.63
N GLU A 250 -14.98 -15.49 -5.23
CA GLU A 250 -16.35 -15.36 -5.71
C GLU A 250 -16.69 -16.37 -6.82
N ALA A 251 -15.72 -16.78 -7.63
CA ALA A 251 -15.93 -17.78 -8.68
C ALA A 251 -16.09 -19.22 -8.13
N VAL A 252 -15.52 -19.52 -6.96
CA VAL A 252 -15.49 -20.87 -6.40
C VAL A 252 -16.57 -21.06 -5.33
N LEU A 253 -16.80 -20.02 -4.51
CA LEU A 253 -17.85 -20.04 -3.51
C LEU A 253 -19.23 -20.12 -4.18
N PRO A 254 -20.19 -20.79 -3.53
CA PRO A 254 -21.52 -20.94 -4.11
C PRO A 254 -22.21 -19.58 -4.30
N PRO A 255 -22.91 -19.35 -5.43
CA PRO A 255 -23.47 -18.03 -5.75
C PRO A 255 -24.78 -17.72 -5.01
N TRP A 256 -25.29 -18.64 -4.18
CA TRP A 256 -26.60 -18.47 -3.56
C TRP A 256 -26.59 -17.37 -2.50
N ARG A 257 -27.44 -16.35 -2.73
CA ARG A 257 -27.65 -15.22 -1.83
C ARG A 257 -28.95 -15.43 -1.06
N GLY A 258 -28.85 -15.71 0.23
CA GLY A 258 -30.01 -15.94 1.09
C GLY A 258 -30.16 -17.41 1.50
N SER A 259 -31.41 -17.80 1.76
CA SER A 259 -31.77 -19.18 2.10
C SER A 259 -31.86 -20.05 0.85
N LEU A 260 -31.11 -21.15 0.86
CA LEU A 260 -31.15 -22.25 -0.10
C LEU A 260 -31.95 -23.41 0.50
N ARG A 261 -32.79 -24.07 -0.30
CA ARG A 261 -33.52 -25.27 0.15
C ARG A 261 -33.02 -26.50 -0.58
N LEU A 262 -32.56 -27.51 0.16
CA LEU A 262 -32.06 -28.78 -0.40
C LEU A 262 -32.62 -29.99 0.36
N PRO A 263 -33.17 -31.01 -0.34
CA PRO A 263 -33.55 -31.00 -1.76
C PRO A 263 -34.66 -29.96 -2.06
N ASP A 264 -34.90 -29.64 -3.33
CA ASP A 264 -35.87 -28.59 -3.71
C ASP A 264 -37.31 -28.86 -3.24
N GLN A 265 -37.69 -30.13 -3.05
CA GLN A 265 -39.01 -30.57 -2.59
C GLN A 265 -38.89 -31.89 -1.80
N GLY A 266 -39.74 -32.08 -0.79
CA GLY A 266 -39.87 -33.36 -0.07
C GLY A 266 -39.94 -33.20 1.45
N PRO A 267 -40.14 -34.29 2.20
CA PRO A 267 -39.92 -34.30 3.65
C PRO A 267 -38.42 -34.21 3.97
N GLY A 268 -38.05 -33.52 5.04
CA GLY A 268 -36.64 -33.39 5.47
C GLY A 268 -35.82 -32.35 4.70
N VAL A 269 -36.46 -31.41 4.01
CA VAL A 269 -35.79 -30.29 3.33
C VAL A 269 -34.98 -29.46 4.31
N LEU A 270 -33.72 -29.22 4.00
CA LEU A 270 -32.86 -28.30 4.72
C LEU A 270 -33.10 -26.87 4.22
N ASP A 271 -33.32 -25.94 5.14
CA ASP A 271 -33.15 -24.50 4.89
C ASP A 271 -31.73 -24.12 5.27
N ILE A 272 -30.91 -23.71 4.30
CA ILE A 272 -29.48 -23.49 4.43
C ILE A 272 -29.15 -22.03 4.15
N ALA A 273 -28.35 -21.42 5.01
CA ALA A 273 -27.78 -20.10 4.78
C ALA A 273 -26.32 -20.08 5.22
N ALA A 274 -25.50 -19.26 4.59
CA ALA A 274 -24.09 -19.13 4.92
C ALA A 274 -23.63 -17.68 4.81
N HIS A 275 -22.54 -17.38 5.52
CA HIS A 275 -21.93 -16.06 5.46
C HIS A 275 -20.43 -16.15 5.69
N TYR A 276 -19.71 -15.35 4.89
CA TYR A 276 -18.29 -15.11 5.03
C TYR A 276 -18.09 -13.78 5.76
N LEU A 277 -17.31 -13.80 6.83
CA LEU A 277 -16.99 -12.65 7.66
C LEU A 277 -15.50 -12.30 7.49
N PRO A 278 -15.17 -11.25 6.71
CA PRO A 278 -13.78 -10.92 6.43
C PRO A 278 -13.03 -10.40 7.67
N SER A 279 -11.72 -10.58 7.73
CA SER A 279 -10.84 -10.10 8.80
C SER A 279 -10.76 -8.56 8.80
N GLY A 280 -10.43 -8.00 9.97
CA GLY A 280 -10.38 -6.55 10.16
C GLY A 280 -9.08 -5.89 9.68
N SER A 281 -8.01 -6.67 9.44
CA SER A 281 -6.66 -6.16 9.15
C SER A 281 -6.51 -5.55 7.76
N GLY A 282 -7.54 -5.64 6.91
CA GLY A 282 -7.45 -5.16 5.53
C GLY A 282 -6.47 -5.97 4.67
N GLU A 283 -5.94 -7.07 5.20
CA GLU A 283 -5.09 -8.02 4.49
C GLU A 283 -5.91 -8.80 3.45
N LEU A 284 -5.19 -9.53 2.59
CA LEU A 284 -5.75 -10.34 1.52
C LEU A 284 -6.75 -11.36 2.06
N ILE A 285 -7.74 -11.71 1.25
CA ILE A 285 -8.72 -12.77 1.52
C ILE A 285 -8.04 -14.08 1.91
N GLY A 286 -8.51 -14.71 2.98
CA GLY A 286 -8.06 -15.98 3.51
C GLY A 286 -8.69 -17.20 2.83
N GLY A 287 -8.25 -18.38 3.26
CA GLY A 287 -8.60 -19.66 2.64
C GLY A 287 -9.97 -20.24 3.00
N GLY A 288 -10.83 -19.49 3.70
CA GLY A 288 -12.11 -19.96 4.21
C GLY A 288 -13.15 -20.26 3.14
N TRP A 289 -13.82 -21.42 3.24
CA TRP A 289 -14.92 -21.79 2.35
C TRP A 289 -16.14 -22.33 3.11
N TYR A 290 -17.27 -22.32 2.40
CA TYR A 290 -18.47 -23.07 2.75
C TYR A 290 -19.11 -23.60 1.47
N ASP A 291 -19.80 -24.73 1.55
CA ASP A 291 -20.56 -25.26 0.43
C ASP A 291 -21.72 -26.15 0.87
N ALA A 292 -22.76 -26.18 0.04
CA ALA A 292 -23.90 -27.06 0.19
C ALA A 292 -24.45 -27.44 -1.19
N MET A 293 -24.67 -28.74 -1.40
CA MET A 293 -25.24 -29.26 -2.65
C MET A 293 -25.99 -30.57 -2.45
N GLU A 294 -27.00 -30.79 -3.30
CA GLU A 294 -27.67 -32.08 -3.41
C GLU A 294 -26.79 -33.07 -4.18
N LEU A 295 -26.67 -34.29 -3.66
CA LEU A 295 -25.90 -35.39 -4.22
C LEU A 295 -26.79 -36.28 -5.10
N PRO A 296 -26.22 -37.09 -6.01
CA PRO A 296 -27.00 -37.94 -6.92
C PRO A 296 -27.85 -39.01 -6.22
N ASP A 297 -27.52 -39.35 -4.98
CA ASP A 297 -28.26 -40.29 -4.13
C ASP A 297 -29.40 -39.63 -3.33
N GLY A 298 -29.64 -38.33 -3.53
CA GLY A 298 -30.67 -37.55 -2.84
C GLY A 298 -30.25 -37.03 -1.47
N ARG A 299 -29.00 -37.29 -1.04
CA ARG A 299 -28.44 -36.74 0.20
C ARG A 299 -27.93 -35.32 -0.02
N THR A 300 -27.76 -34.56 1.05
CA THR A 300 -27.21 -33.20 0.97
C THR A 300 -25.81 -33.16 1.57
N LEU A 301 -24.83 -32.68 0.80
CA LEU A 301 -23.51 -32.33 1.28
C LEU A 301 -23.55 -30.97 1.98
N LEU A 302 -22.92 -30.87 3.15
CA LEU A 302 -22.62 -29.62 3.84
C LEU A 302 -21.12 -29.61 4.20
N THR A 303 -20.41 -28.53 3.89
CA THR A 303 -18.99 -28.42 4.26
C THR A 303 -18.62 -26.99 4.60
N VAL A 304 -17.72 -26.86 5.56
CA VAL A 304 -17.04 -25.62 5.93
C VAL A 304 -15.58 -25.97 6.17
N GLY A 305 -14.68 -25.06 5.86
CA GLY A 305 -13.29 -25.22 6.21
C GLY A 305 -12.50 -23.95 6.00
N ASP A 306 -11.23 -24.03 6.37
CA ASP A 306 -10.29 -22.93 6.25
C ASP A 306 -8.88 -23.46 5.98
N LEU A 307 -8.13 -22.76 5.12
CA LEU A 307 -6.73 -23.05 4.82
C LEU A 307 -5.86 -21.92 5.35
N THR A 308 -4.71 -22.30 5.90
CA THR A 308 -3.69 -21.33 6.34
C THR A 308 -3.17 -20.50 5.17
N GLY A 309 -2.97 -19.22 5.42
CA GLY A 309 -2.43 -18.26 4.44
C GLY A 309 -3.51 -17.35 3.86
N HIS A 310 -3.09 -16.41 3.02
CA HIS A 310 -3.96 -15.41 2.43
C HIS A 310 -3.60 -15.11 0.97
N GLY A 311 -4.51 -14.48 0.25
CA GLY A 311 -4.33 -14.02 -1.13
C GLY A 311 -4.47 -15.10 -2.19
N ILE A 312 -3.81 -14.89 -3.32
CA ILE A 312 -4.00 -15.71 -4.53
C ILE A 312 -3.65 -17.18 -4.26
N GLN A 313 -2.59 -17.44 -3.49
CA GLN A 313 -2.14 -18.80 -3.19
C GLN A 313 -3.16 -19.57 -2.35
N ALA A 314 -3.62 -18.98 -1.23
CA ALA A 314 -4.64 -19.59 -0.39
C ALA A 314 -5.97 -19.80 -1.15
N THR A 315 -6.39 -18.81 -1.95
CA THR A 315 -7.62 -18.91 -2.75
C THR A 315 -7.52 -20.00 -3.82
N SER A 316 -6.34 -20.18 -4.43
CA SER A 316 -6.11 -21.23 -5.44
C SER A 316 -6.13 -22.63 -4.80
N ALA A 317 -5.51 -22.78 -3.63
CA ALA A 317 -5.54 -24.04 -2.87
C ALA A 317 -6.97 -24.37 -2.40
N MET A 318 -7.70 -23.37 -1.91
CA MET A 318 -9.12 -23.48 -1.55
C MET A 318 -9.94 -23.94 -2.75
N ALA A 319 -9.73 -23.36 -3.94
CA ALA A 319 -10.45 -23.74 -5.15
C ALA A 319 -10.22 -25.21 -5.53
N MET A 320 -8.97 -25.64 -5.45
CA MET A 320 -8.56 -27.01 -5.71
C MET A 320 -9.20 -28.00 -4.72
N ILE A 321 -9.14 -27.70 -3.42
CA ILE A 321 -9.73 -28.53 -2.36
C ILE A 321 -11.24 -28.61 -2.51
N LEU A 322 -11.91 -27.49 -2.74
CA LEU A 322 -13.36 -27.47 -2.89
C LEU A 322 -13.81 -28.24 -4.14
N GLY A 323 -13.07 -28.11 -5.25
CA GLY A 323 -13.31 -28.90 -6.46
C GLY A 323 -13.14 -30.41 -6.24
N ALA A 324 -12.08 -30.82 -5.54
CA ALA A 324 -11.83 -32.22 -5.19
C ALA A 324 -12.92 -32.76 -4.26
N LEU A 325 -13.30 -31.98 -3.24
CA LEU A 325 -14.36 -32.32 -2.29
C LEU A 325 -15.69 -32.54 -3.02
N ARG A 326 -16.10 -31.61 -3.88
CA ARG A 326 -17.31 -31.74 -4.72
C ARG A 326 -17.26 -33.02 -5.56
N GLY A 327 -16.16 -33.26 -6.25
CA GLY A 327 -15.99 -34.44 -7.11
C GLY A 327 -16.09 -35.76 -6.34
N MET A 328 -15.47 -35.84 -5.17
CA MET A 328 -15.49 -37.03 -4.32
C MET A 328 -16.85 -37.26 -3.68
N ALA A 329 -17.53 -36.21 -3.21
CA ALA A 329 -18.87 -36.30 -2.68
C ALA A 329 -19.87 -36.74 -3.77
N MET A 330 -19.76 -36.20 -4.98
CA MET A 330 -20.55 -36.62 -6.14
C MET A 330 -20.32 -38.08 -6.54
N ALA A 331 -19.12 -38.61 -6.27
CA ALA A 331 -18.79 -40.02 -6.47
C ALA A 331 -19.29 -40.94 -5.33
N GLY A 332 -19.92 -40.38 -4.29
CA GLY A 332 -20.47 -41.14 -3.16
C GLY A 332 -19.42 -41.57 -2.13
N ILE A 333 -18.24 -40.95 -2.10
CA ILE A 333 -17.20 -41.26 -1.11
C ILE A 333 -17.64 -40.76 0.27
N ASP A 334 -17.50 -41.60 1.29
CA ASP A 334 -17.87 -41.26 2.67
C ASP A 334 -16.99 -40.15 3.27
N PRO A 335 -17.52 -39.31 4.19
CA PRO A 335 -16.81 -38.14 4.71
C PRO A 335 -15.41 -38.42 5.27
N GLY A 336 -15.22 -39.51 6.03
CA GLY A 336 -13.90 -39.86 6.59
C GLY A 336 -12.88 -40.23 5.51
N ALA A 337 -13.26 -41.05 4.53
CA ALA A 337 -12.40 -41.40 3.41
C ALA A 337 -12.08 -40.17 2.54
N LEU A 338 -13.08 -39.31 2.32
CA LEU A 338 -12.93 -38.05 1.61
C LEU A 338 -11.87 -37.15 2.26
N MET A 339 -11.90 -37.00 3.59
CA MET A 339 -10.88 -36.22 4.32
C MET A 339 -9.48 -36.79 4.15
N GLY A 340 -9.33 -38.12 4.15
CA GLY A 340 -8.04 -38.77 3.86
C GLY A 340 -7.49 -38.42 2.47
N HIS A 341 -8.36 -38.38 1.44
CA HIS A 341 -7.96 -37.98 0.10
C HIS A 341 -7.61 -36.49 0.00
N LEU A 342 -8.36 -35.60 0.67
CA LEU A 342 -8.02 -34.17 0.72
C LEU A 342 -6.67 -33.93 1.41
N ASN A 343 -6.39 -34.65 2.49
CA ASN A 343 -5.10 -34.60 3.17
C ASN A 343 -3.94 -34.97 2.24
N GLN A 344 -4.08 -36.08 1.51
CA GLN A 344 -3.08 -36.52 0.52
C GLN A 344 -2.92 -35.50 -0.63
N LEU A 345 -4.00 -34.85 -1.04
CA LEU A 345 -3.98 -33.85 -2.09
C LEU A 345 -3.21 -32.58 -1.65
N LEU A 346 -3.37 -32.13 -0.41
CA LEU A 346 -2.56 -31.03 0.13
C LEU A 346 -1.08 -31.41 0.27
N GLU A 347 -0.78 -32.62 0.74
CA GLU A 347 0.61 -33.11 0.89
C GLU A 347 1.37 -33.17 -0.44
N THR A 348 0.68 -33.49 -1.52
CA THR A 348 1.28 -33.62 -2.86
C THR A 348 1.23 -32.32 -3.66
N SER A 349 0.65 -31.27 -3.10
CA SER A 349 0.55 -29.96 -3.76
C SER A 349 1.90 -29.25 -3.82
N VAL A 350 2.09 -28.40 -4.84
CA VAL A 350 3.34 -27.64 -5.05
C VAL A 350 3.57 -26.62 -3.92
N GLN A 351 2.51 -26.17 -3.26
CA GLN A 351 2.53 -25.22 -2.17
C GLN A 351 1.86 -25.85 -0.95
N PRO A 352 2.65 -26.39 0.00
CA PRO A 352 2.10 -27.01 1.19
C PRO A 352 1.22 -26.02 1.95
N ALA A 353 -0.03 -26.41 2.20
CA ALA A 353 -0.96 -25.67 3.02
C ALA A 353 -1.48 -26.60 4.12
N LEU A 354 -1.77 -26.02 5.27
CA LEU A 354 -2.49 -26.69 6.35
C LEU A 354 -3.93 -26.21 6.34
N GLY A 355 -4.86 -27.07 6.74
CA GLY A 355 -6.26 -26.71 6.72
C GLY A 355 -7.08 -27.43 7.78
N SER A 356 -8.13 -26.74 8.23
CA SER A 356 -9.21 -27.38 8.95
C SER A 356 -10.40 -27.55 8.02
N ALA A 357 -11.12 -28.66 8.15
CA ALA A 357 -12.34 -28.87 7.36
C ALA A 357 -13.34 -29.76 8.11
N VAL A 358 -14.62 -29.54 7.84
CA VAL A 358 -15.69 -30.45 8.20
C VAL A 358 -16.49 -30.79 6.95
N CYS A 359 -16.86 -32.06 6.81
CA CYS A 359 -17.72 -32.55 5.76
C CYS A 359 -18.85 -33.37 6.38
N CYS A 360 -20.07 -33.01 6.03
CA CYS A 360 -21.27 -33.70 6.48
C CYS A 360 -22.10 -34.14 5.26
N ARG A 361 -22.71 -35.32 5.38
CA ARG A 361 -23.68 -35.85 4.44
C ARG A 361 -24.98 -36.10 5.19
N PHE A 362 -26.01 -35.36 4.84
CA PHE A 362 -27.33 -35.46 5.45
C PHE A 362 -28.26 -36.30 4.58
N ASP A 363 -28.86 -37.33 5.17
CA ASP A 363 -29.90 -38.13 4.53
C ASP A 363 -31.28 -37.60 4.92
N PRO A 364 -32.05 -36.98 3.99
CA PRO A 364 -33.35 -36.40 4.33
C PRO A 364 -34.42 -37.45 4.66
N ALA A 365 -34.26 -38.70 4.21
CA ALA A 365 -35.24 -39.75 4.45
C ALA A 365 -35.16 -40.28 5.89
N THR A 366 -33.95 -40.46 6.41
CA THR A 366 -33.68 -40.94 7.77
C THR A 366 -33.42 -39.82 8.77
N ARG A 367 -33.13 -38.60 8.29
CA ARG A 367 -32.66 -37.45 9.07
C ARG A 367 -31.38 -37.75 9.85
N THR A 368 -30.51 -38.54 9.24
CA THR A 368 -29.21 -38.88 9.80
C THR A 368 -28.11 -38.05 9.14
N LEU A 369 -27.17 -37.58 9.95
CA LEU A 369 -26.02 -36.80 9.53
C LEU A 369 -24.77 -37.66 9.73
N ASP A 370 -24.19 -38.12 8.62
CA ASP A 370 -22.84 -38.70 8.63
C ASP A 370 -21.84 -37.56 8.53
N TRP A 371 -20.81 -37.52 9.36
CA TRP A 371 -19.83 -36.45 9.26
C TRP A 371 -18.43 -36.85 9.72
N ALA A 372 -17.44 -36.14 9.19
CA ALA A 372 -16.04 -36.23 9.58
C ALA A 372 -15.43 -34.83 9.64
N GLN A 373 -14.37 -34.69 10.42
CA GLN A 373 -13.67 -33.43 10.59
C GLN A 373 -12.15 -33.64 10.55
N ALA A 374 -11.43 -32.61 10.13
CA ALA A 374 -9.98 -32.56 10.11
C ALA A 374 -9.51 -31.32 10.89
N GLY A 375 -9.17 -31.48 12.16
CA GLY A 375 -8.78 -30.40 13.07
C GLY A 375 -9.76 -29.21 13.14
N HIS A 376 -11.04 -29.42 12.80
CA HIS A 376 -12.06 -28.36 12.69
C HIS A 376 -12.97 -28.33 13.92
N PRO A 377 -13.57 -27.18 14.27
CA PRO A 377 -14.58 -27.12 15.33
C PRO A 377 -15.73 -28.10 15.11
N ALA A 378 -16.15 -28.75 16.19
CA ALA A 378 -17.31 -29.63 16.14
C ALA A 378 -18.57 -28.82 15.74
N PRO A 379 -19.41 -29.33 14.82
CA PRO A 379 -20.68 -28.70 14.51
C PRO A 379 -21.54 -28.53 15.76
N LEU A 380 -22.23 -27.40 15.85
CA LEU A 380 -23.12 -27.11 16.97
C LEU A 380 -24.55 -27.45 16.59
N LEU A 381 -25.20 -28.27 17.42
CA LEU A 381 -26.60 -28.62 17.29
C LEU A 381 -27.44 -27.81 18.28
N PHE A 382 -28.44 -27.10 17.78
CA PHE A 382 -29.42 -26.38 18.59
C PHE A 382 -30.77 -27.09 18.50
N ARG A 383 -31.29 -27.47 19.68
CA ARG A 383 -32.55 -28.16 19.87
C ARG A 383 -33.28 -27.58 21.07
N ASP A 384 -34.58 -27.31 20.92
CA ASP A 384 -35.44 -26.80 21.99
C ASP A 384 -34.86 -25.58 22.74
N GLY A 385 -34.20 -24.68 22.01
CA GLY A 385 -33.58 -23.47 22.56
C GLY A 385 -32.28 -23.69 23.34
N THR A 386 -31.68 -24.88 23.25
CA THR A 386 -30.37 -25.20 23.82
C THR A 386 -29.40 -25.61 22.72
N GLY A 387 -28.16 -25.13 22.78
CA GLY A 387 -27.08 -25.53 21.87
C GLY A 387 -26.10 -26.49 22.55
N CYS A 388 -25.58 -27.46 21.81
CA CYS A 388 -24.45 -28.30 22.23
C CYS A 388 -23.56 -28.69 21.04
N PRO A 389 -22.23 -28.81 21.20
CA PRO A 389 -21.37 -29.39 20.18
C PRO A 389 -21.67 -30.89 19.99
N LEU A 390 -21.60 -31.37 18.76
CA LEU A 390 -21.66 -32.81 18.47
C LEU A 390 -20.39 -33.53 18.99
N PRO A 391 -20.48 -34.82 19.36
CA PRO A 391 -19.31 -35.63 19.72
C PRO A 391 -18.30 -35.66 18.58
N GLN A 392 -17.07 -35.23 18.83
CA GLN A 392 -16.08 -35.02 17.76
C GLN A 392 -15.37 -36.34 17.39
N PRO A 393 -15.44 -36.81 16.13
CA PRO A 393 -14.65 -37.96 15.67
C PRO A 393 -13.17 -37.59 15.55
N ASP A 394 -12.27 -38.57 15.67
CA ASP A 394 -10.83 -38.33 15.58
C ASP A 394 -10.39 -37.92 14.15
N GLY A 395 -9.58 -36.87 14.09
CA GLY A 395 -9.04 -36.33 12.83
C GLY A 395 -7.99 -35.26 13.08
N VAL A 396 -6.93 -35.26 12.28
CA VAL A 396 -5.83 -34.26 12.34
C VAL A 396 -6.08 -33.12 11.34
N LEU A 397 -5.30 -32.05 11.40
CA LEU A 397 -5.37 -31.02 10.37
C LEU A 397 -4.98 -31.59 9.00
N LEU A 398 -5.68 -31.17 7.95
CA LEU A 398 -5.34 -31.54 6.58
C LEU A 398 -3.93 -31.02 6.25
N GLY A 399 -3.12 -31.86 5.62
CA GLY A 399 -1.73 -31.56 5.25
C GLY A 399 -0.73 -31.73 6.40
N ALA A 400 -1.18 -32.04 7.62
CA ALA A 400 -0.28 -32.12 8.78
C ALA A 400 0.47 -33.45 8.91
N ALA A 401 -0.12 -34.56 8.44
CA ALA A 401 0.48 -35.89 8.61
C ALA A 401 0.01 -36.89 7.55
N SER A 402 0.98 -37.64 7.01
CA SER A 402 0.75 -38.66 5.98
C SER A 402 0.17 -39.95 6.52
N GLY A 403 -0.74 -40.55 5.76
CA GLY A 403 -1.30 -41.88 6.04
C GLY A 403 -2.24 -41.93 7.24
N VAL A 404 -2.78 -40.79 7.67
CA VAL A 404 -3.75 -40.71 8.77
C VAL A 404 -5.15 -41.09 8.26
N ALA A 405 -5.85 -41.91 9.05
CA ALA A 405 -7.26 -42.20 8.85
C ALA A 405 -8.10 -41.18 9.61
N TYR A 406 -9.19 -40.73 8.99
CA TYR A 406 -10.15 -39.82 9.59
C TYR A 406 -11.40 -40.61 9.97
N GLU A 407 -11.78 -40.53 11.24
CA GLU A 407 -13.00 -41.17 11.73
C GLU A 407 -14.24 -40.41 11.25
N GLN A 408 -15.38 -41.11 11.31
CA GLN A 408 -16.69 -40.53 11.04
C GLN A 408 -17.64 -40.89 12.18
N ASP A 409 -18.58 -39.99 12.44
CA ASP A 409 -19.64 -40.21 13.42
C ASP A 409 -21.02 -39.92 12.80
N GLU A 410 -22.07 -40.40 13.45
CA GLU A 410 -23.46 -40.28 13.01
C GLU A 410 -24.29 -39.53 14.06
N ALA A 411 -25.04 -38.52 13.61
CA ALA A 411 -25.98 -37.79 14.46
C ALA A 411 -27.42 -37.84 13.92
N ALA A 412 -28.37 -38.18 14.79
CA ALA A 412 -29.80 -38.15 14.47
C ALA A 412 -30.38 -36.74 14.67
N LEU A 413 -30.92 -36.15 13.61
CA LEU A 413 -31.50 -34.83 13.61
C LEU A 413 -33.03 -34.89 13.63
N LEU A 414 -33.64 -33.93 14.32
CA LEU A 414 -35.09 -33.79 14.46
C LEU A 414 -35.60 -32.59 13.66
N PRO A 415 -36.87 -32.61 13.23
CA PRO A 415 -37.48 -31.45 12.59
C PRO A 415 -37.43 -30.22 13.51
N GLY A 416 -37.00 -29.08 12.97
CA GLY A 416 -36.80 -27.84 13.71
C GLY A 416 -35.40 -27.65 14.31
N ASP A 417 -34.56 -28.69 14.33
CA ASP A 417 -33.16 -28.55 14.74
C ASP A 417 -32.41 -27.56 13.85
N VAL A 418 -31.41 -26.89 14.43
CA VAL A 418 -30.50 -26.01 13.71
C VAL A 418 -29.07 -26.51 13.89
N LEU A 419 -28.43 -26.88 12.79
CA LEU A 419 -27.02 -27.25 12.72
C LEU A 419 -26.19 -26.04 12.30
N VAL A 420 -25.11 -25.75 13.02
CA VAL A 420 -24.18 -24.66 12.72
C VAL A 420 -22.78 -25.23 12.52
N LEU A 421 -22.22 -25.04 11.33
CA LEU A 421 -20.83 -25.31 11.00
C LEU A 421 -20.09 -23.99 10.96
N HIS A 422 -18.92 -23.92 11.61
CA HIS A 422 -18.17 -22.67 11.69
C HIS A 422 -16.66 -22.91 11.76
N THR A 423 -15.92 -21.96 11.20
CA THR A 423 -14.46 -21.87 11.37
C THR A 423 -14.07 -21.22 12.70
N ASP A 424 -12.79 -21.34 13.06
CA ASP A 424 -12.24 -20.76 14.30
C ASP A 424 -12.07 -19.24 14.28
N GLY A 425 -12.13 -18.60 13.11
CA GLY A 425 -12.03 -17.14 12.97
C GLY A 425 -13.16 -16.35 13.66
N LEU A 426 -14.18 -17.02 14.19
CA LEU A 426 -15.22 -16.40 15.03
C LEU A 426 -14.74 -16.10 16.47
N ALA A 427 -13.56 -16.57 16.87
CA ALA A 427 -12.96 -16.26 18.16
C ALA A 427 -12.63 -14.76 18.32
N ARG A 428 -12.94 -14.18 19.49
CA ARG A 428 -12.67 -12.76 19.81
C ARG A 428 -11.25 -12.57 20.39
N THR A 429 -10.70 -11.38 20.19
CA THR A 429 -9.31 -10.99 20.46
C THR A 429 -8.99 -10.57 21.91
N ASP A 430 -9.95 -10.59 22.84
CA ASP A 430 -9.81 -9.76 24.04
C ASP A 430 -9.03 -10.37 25.22
N ASP A 431 -8.57 -11.62 25.19
CA ASP A 431 -7.66 -12.11 26.24
C ASP A 431 -6.79 -13.28 25.76
N GLY A 432 -5.47 -13.11 25.83
CA GLY A 432 -4.42 -13.99 25.28
C GLY A 432 -4.33 -15.43 25.81
N ARG A 433 -5.42 -16.04 26.30
CA ARG A 433 -5.55 -17.46 26.64
C ARG A 433 -7.02 -17.92 26.50
N GLY A 434 -7.49 -18.29 25.29
CA GLY A 434 -8.76 -19.02 25.16
C GLY A 434 -9.65 -18.82 23.92
N GLY A 435 -9.13 -18.27 22.82
CA GLY A 435 -9.92 -17.84 21.65
C GLY A 435 -11.03 -18.80 21.17
N LEU A 436 -10.70 -20.08 20.88
CA LEU A 436 -11.69 -21.04 20.34
C LEU A 436 -12.87 -21.28 21.29
N ARG A 437 -12.61 -21.47 22.59
CA ARG A 437 -13.67 -21.74 23.59
C ARG A 437 -14.60 -20.54 23.72
N GLN A 438 -14.07 -19.33 23.62
CA GLN A 438 -14.86 -18.11 23.70
C GLN A 438 -15.76 -17.92 22.47
N GLY A 439 -15.27 -18.26 21.27
CA GLY A 439 -16.07 -18.24 20.04
C GLY A 439 -17.23 -19.22 20.09
N THR A 440 -16.97 -20.47 20.49
CA THR A 440 -18.02 -21.49 20.66
C THR A 440 -19.00 -21.12 21.78
N GLU A 441 -18.55 -20.65 22.94
CA GLU A 441 -19.44 -20.21 24.03
C GLU A 441 -20.34 -19.04 23.60
N ALA A 442 -19.80 -18.06 22.87
CA ALA A 442 -20.58 -16.97 22.31
C ALA A 442 -21.63 -17.46 21.30
N MET A 443 -21.26 -18.42 20.44
CA MET A 443 -22.19 -19.05 19.50
C MET A 443 -23.31 -19.80 20.21
N LEU A 444 -22.98 -20.56 21.27
CA LEU A 444 -23.97 -21.25 22.10
C LEU A 444 -24.92 -20.25 22.79
N GLY A 445 -24.44 -19.06 23.14
CA GLY A 445 -25.25 -17.95 23.66
C GLY A 445 -26.34 -17.45 22.70
N LEU A 446 -26.23 -17.73 21.40
CA LEU A 446 -27.25 -17.37 20.40
C LEU A 446 -28.47 -18.31 20.38
N ALA A 447 -28.48 -19.37 21.20
CA ALA A 447 -29.59 -20.33 21.24
C ALA A 447 -30.99 -19.70 21.37
N PRO A 448 -31.23 -18.65 22.20
CA PRO A 448 -32.53 -18.01 22.28
C PRO A 448 -32.93 -17.31 20.99
N ARG A 449 -31.97 -16.75 20.23
CA ARG A 449 -32.23 -16.09 18.95
C ARG A 449 -32.55 -17.12 17.87
N PHE A 450 -31.84 -18.26 17.85
CA PHE A 450 -32.09 -19.35 16.90
C PHE A 450 -33.43 -20.06 17.14
N ALA A 451 -33.89 -20.12 18.38
CA ALA A 451 -35.20 -20.68 18.74
C ALA A 451 -36.38 -19.88 18.17
N VAL A 452 -36.24 -18.56 18.01
CA VAL A 452 -37.30 -17.68 17.48
C VAL A 452 -37.17 -17.48 15.97
N ALA A 453 -35.98 -17.69 15.42
CA ALA A 453 -35.72 -17.59 13.99
C ALA A 453 -36.55 -18.61 13.20
N ARG A 454 -37.11 -18.17 12.08
CA ARG A 454 -37.94 -18.98 11.18
C ARG A 454 -37.18 -19.55 10.01
N THR A 455 -36.04 -18.92 9.68
CA THR A 455 -35.19 -19.31 8.55
C THR A 455 -33.73 -19.42 8.97
N ALA A 456 -32.92 -20.15 8.22
CA ALA A 456 -31.47 -20.18 8.41
C ALA A 456 -30.84 -18.80 8.15
N GLN A 457 -31.40 -18.00 7.23
CA GLN A 457 -30.93 -16.65 6.95
C GLN A 457 -31.06 -15.71 8.17
N GLU A 458 -32.14 -15.85 8.95
CA GLU A 458 -32.30 -15.09 10.20
C GLU A 458 -31.27 -15.50 11.26
N CYS A 459 -30.93 -16.80 11.35
CA CYS A 459 -29.86 -17.28 12.22
C CYS A 459 -28.51 -16.70 11.79
N VAL A 460 -28.19 -16.73 10.48
CA VAL A 460 -26.95 -16.16 9.94
C VAL A 460 -26.86 -14.67 10.24
N ARG A 461 -27.98 -13.93 10.12
CA ARG A 461 -28.01 -12.51 10.48
C ARG A 461 -27.71 -12.29 11.96
N ALA A 462 -28.23 -13.12 12.85
CA ALA A 462 -27.92 -13.03 14.28
C ALA A 462 -26.42 -13.27 14.56
N VAL A 463 -25.78 -14.20 13.85
CA VAL A 463 -24.33 -14.41 13.91
C VAL A 463 -23.59 -13.18 13.39
N ALA A 464 -23.96 -12.65 12.22
CA ALA A 464 -23.32 -11.47 11.65
C ALA A 464 -23.47 -10.22 12.55
N GLU A 465 -24.60 -10.05 13.23
CA GLU A 465 -24.82 -8.97 14.21
C GLU A 465 -23.92 -9.11 15.45
N GLU A 466 -23.72 -10.33 15.94
CA GLU A 466 -22.91 -10.60 17.15
C GLU A 466 -21.41 -10.51 16.87
N PHE A 467 -20.97 -11.07 15.75
CA PHE A 467 -19.54 -11.20 15.42
C PHE A 467 -19.04 -10.13 14.45
N GLY A 468 -19.91 -9.45 13.69
CA GLY A 468 -19.51 -8.53 12.61
C GLY A 468 -18.80 -7.24 13.06
N GLY A 469 -19.01 -6.78 14.29
CA GLY A 469 -18.44 -5.53 14.80
C GLY A 469 -17.06 -5.64 15.47
N ALA A 470 -16.53 -6.84 15.66
CA ALA A 470 -15.25 -7.06 16.35
C ALA A 470 -14.08 -7.17 15.36
N SER A 471 -12.92 -6.59 15.71
CA SER A 471 -11.67 -6.76 14.95
C SER A 471 -11.20 -8.22 15.03
N ARG A 472 -11.43 -8.99 13.96
CA ARG A 472 -10.95 -10.37 13.82
C ARG A 472 -9.53 -10.40 13.28
N LEU A 473 -8.74 -11.39 13.75
CA LEU A 473 -7.43 -11.71 13.21
C LEU A 473 -7.56 -12.45 11.88
N ASP A 474 -8.46 -13.44 11.82
CA ASP A 474 -8.67 -14.29 10.67
C ASP A 474 -10.07 -14.13 10.08
N ASP A 475 -10.22 -14.53 8.83
CA ASP A 475 -11.53 -14.65 8.20
C ASP A 475 -12.35 -15.75 8.86
N ALA A 476 -13.67 -15.64 8.79
CA ALA A 476 -14.55 -16.66 9.33
C ALA A 476 -15.68 -17.03 8.37
N CYS A 477 -15.93 -18.32 8.24
CA CYS A 477 -17.09 -18.88 7.57
C CYS A 477 -18.08 -19.42 8.61
N VAL A 478 -19.37 -19.20 8.35
CA VAL A 478 -20.47 -19.88 9.03
C VAL A 478 -21.46 -20.43 8.01
N LEU A 479 -21.88 -21.68 8.18
CA LEU A 479 -22.97 -22.30 7.44
C LEU A 479 -24.00 -22.84 8.44
N ILE A 480 -25.25 -22.49 8.24
CA ILE A 480 -26.37 -22.87 9.11
C ILE A 480 -27.37 -23.66 8.28
N ALA A 481 -27.73 -24.85 8.76
CA ALA A 481 -28.77 -25.69 8.19
C ALA A 481 -29.88 -25.91 9.21
N ARG A 482 -31.12 -25.54 8.86
CA ARG A 482 -32.32 -25.79 9.65
C ARG A 482 -33.08 -26.96 9.05
N ILE A 483 -33.43 -27.93 9.88
CA ILE A 483 -34.14 -29.13 9.45
C ILE A 483 -35.63 -28.81 9.28
N GLY A 484 -36.15 -28.99 8.07
CA GLY A 484 -37.56 -28.80 7.77
C GLY A 484 -38.49 -29.69 8.59
N ALA A 485 -39.71 -29.19 8.82
CA ALA A 485 -40.79 -29.86 9.54
C ALA A 485 -41.28 -31.13 8.84
#